data_AF-A0A838D3T6-F1
#
_entry.id   AF-A0A838D3T6-F1
#
_cell.length_a   1.000
_cell.length_b   1.000
_cell.length_c   1.000
_cell.angle_alpha   90.00
_cell.angle_beta   90.00
_cell.angle_gamma   90.00
#
_symmetry.space_group_name_H-M   'P 1'
#
loop_
_entity.id
_entity.type
_entity.pdbx_description
1 polymer ?
#
loop_
_entity_poly.entity_id
_entity_poly.type
_entity_poly.pdbx_seq_one_letter_code
_entity_poly.pdbx_strand_id
1 'polypeptide(L)'
;MDALGGKPSKLKDAGLRLGALNWGAFFQGHPDTAGKLTAFAYAFEHLEIGAYEQLKRVAERAGDHVTARMAEQVLGEERAAAQKLAGSLDAATDASLRQQGIAT
;
A
#
# COMPACT_ATOMS: atom_id res chain seq x y z
N MET A 1 13.28 12.49 -8.80
CA MET A 1 13.32 13.58 -7.81
C MET A 1 14.57 14.44 -7.97
N ASP A 2 15.77 13.86 -8.07
CA ASP A 2 17.01 14.64 -8.30
C ASP A 2 17.01 15.45 -9.61
N ALA A 3 16.42 14.90 -10.69
CA ALA A 3 16.27 15.59 -11.98
C ALA A 3 15.35 16.84 -11.91
N LEU A 4 14.54 16.98 -10.87
CA LEU A 4 13.63 18.12 -10.63
C LEU A 4 14.05 18.95 -9.39
N GLY A 5 15.21 18.68 -8.79
CA GLY A 5 15.67 19.35 -7.57
C GLY A 5 14.94 18.96 -6.27
N GLY A 6 14.09 17.94 -6.30
CA GLY A 6 13.43 17.39 -5.11
C GLY A 6 14.36 16.48 -4.33
N LYS A 7 14.53 16.71 -3.03
CA LYS A 7 15.30 15.82 -2.14
C LYS A 7 14.36 14.92 -1.34
N PRO A 8 14.68 13.62 -1.14
CA PRO A 8 13.94 12.75 -0.20
C PRO A 8 13.88 13.40 1.19
N SER A 9 12.68 13.46 1.78
CA SER A 9 12.49 14.05 3.10
C SER A 9 12.79 13.01 4.18
N LYS A 10 14.00 13.07 4.73
CA LYS A 10 14.46 12.19 5.82
C LYS A 10 13.53 12.21 7.04
N LEU A 11 12.84 13.33 7.29
CA LEU A 11 11.87 13.46 8.39
C LEU A 11 10.59 12.64 8.11
N LYS A 12 10.13 12.66 6.86
CA LYS A 12 8.95 11.91 6.41
C LYS A 12 9.25 10.40 6.40
N ASP A 13 10.44 10.03 5.95
CA ASP A 13 10.93 8.64 5.96
C ASP A 13 11.08 8.09 7.38
N ALA A 14 11.57 8.91 8.32
CA ALA A 14 11.68 8.53 9.74
C ALA A 14 10.30 8.38 10.41
N GLY A 15 9.35 9.27 10.10
CA GLY A 15 7.97 9.16 10.58
C GLY A 15 7.27 7.90 10.08
N LEU A 16 7.45 7.56 8.80
CA LEU A 16 6.90 6.34 8.21
C LEU A 16 7.51 5.07 8.84
N ARG A 17 8.82 5.06 9.08
CA ARG A 17 9.54 3.96 9.75
C ARG A 17 9.10 3.77 11.21
N LEU A 18 8.91 4.86 11.95
CA LEU A 18 8.40 4.80 13.32
C LEU A 18 6.95 4.28 13.37
N GLY A 19 6.11 4.66 12.41
CA GLY A 19 4.76 4.10 12.25
C GLY A 19 4.78 2.59 11.95
N ALA A 20 5.69 2.14 11.07
CA ALA A 20 5.84 0.74 10.70
C ALA A 20 6.32 -0.17 11.86
N LEU A 21 7.17 0.35 12.76
CA LEU A 21 7.60 -0.38 13.98
C LEU A 21 6.43 -0.66 14.93
N ASN A 22 5.41 0.20 14.98
CA ASN A 22 4.20 -0.05 15.76
C ASN A 22 3.28 -1.08 15.11
N TRP A 23 3.29 -1.23 13.79
CA TRP A 23 2.44 -2.21 13.09
C TRP A 23 2.85 -3.65 13.37
N GLY A 24 4.16 -3.95 13.43
CA GLY A 24 4.64 -5.31 13.74
C GLY A 24 4.16 -5.82 15.11
N ALA A 25 4.22 -4.96 16.13
CA ALA A 25 3.70 -5.26 17.46
C ALA A 25 2.15 -5.31 17.50
N PHE A 26 1.48 -4.42 16.76
CA PHE A 26 0.02 -4.40 16.64
C PHE A 26 -0.53 -5.69 16.03
N PHE A 27 0.09 -6.23 14.98
CA PHE A 27 -0.34 -7.48 14.36
C PHE A 27 0.01 -8.72 15.19
N GLN A 28 1.17 -8.75 15.87
CA GLN A 28 1.52 -9.88 16.75
C GLN A 28 0.55 -10.06 17.95
N GLY A 29 -0.12 -9.01 18.38
CA GLY A 29 -1.09 -9.06 19.48
C GLY A 29 -2.49 -9.57 19.13
N HIS A 30 -2.78 -9.84 17.84
CA HIS A 30 -4.15 -10.10 17.36
C HIS A 30 -4.27 -11.47 16.67
N PRO A 31 -5.08 -12.42 17.19
CA PRO A 31 -5.20 -13.74 16.59
C PRO A 31 -5.91 -13.74 15.22
N ASP A 32 -6.58 -12.66 14.83
CA ASP A 32 -7.18 -12.43 13.50
C ASP A 32 -6.24 -11.70 12.53
N THR A 33 -4.93 -11.94 12.65
CA THR A 33 -3.89 -11.24 11.88
C THR A 33 -4.09 -11.33 10.37
N ALA A 34 -4.54 -12.48 9.84
CA ALA A 34 -4.62 -12.71 8.39
C ALA A 34 -5.60 -11.76 7.69
N GLY A 35 -6.86 -11.73 8.13
CA GLY A 35 -7.90 -10.86 7.57
C GLY A 35 -7.55 -9.38 7.72
N LYS A 36 -7.07 -8.97 8.91
CA LYS A 36 -6.63 -7.59 9.14
C LYS A 36 -5.49 -7.19 8.22
N LEU A 37 -4.45 -8.01 8.12
CA LEU A 37 -3.29 -7.71 7.29
C LEU A 37 -3.67 -7.58 5.82
N THR A 38 -4.48 -8.51 5.30
CA THR A 38 -4.97 -8.44 3.90
C THR A 38 -5.83 -7.20 3.66
N ALA A 39 -6.71 -6.84 4.60
CA ALA A 39 -7.54 -5.63 4.49
C ALA A 39 -6.69 -4.34 4.54
N PHE A 40 -5.71 -4.26 5.42
CA PHE A 40 -4.79 -3.12 5.50
C PHE A 40 -3.92 -3.00 4.25
N ALA A 41 -3.36 -4.11 3.76
CA ALA A 41 -2.62 -4.13 2.52
C ALA A 41 -3.50 -3.65 1.35
N TYR A 42 -4.72 -4.18 1.23
CA TYR A 42 -5.66 -3.76 0.19
C TYR A 42 -5.95 -2.25 0.23
N ALA A 43 -6.20 -1.70 1.42
CA ALA A 43 -6.42 -0.27 1.58
C ALA A 43 -5.16 0.57 1.22
N PHE A 44 -3.97 0.05 1.55
CA PHE A 44 -2.70 0.71 1.25
C PHE A 44 -2.44 0.77 -0.26
N GLU A 45 -2.71 -0.30 -1.01
CA GLU A 45 -2.61 -0.29 -2.48
C GLU A 45 -3.47 0.81 -3.10
N HIS A 46 -4.69 1.04 -2.59
CA HIS A 46 -5.55 2.13 -3.08
C HIS A 46 -5.02 3.52 -2.72
N LEU A 47 -4.34 3.66 -1.58
CA LEU A 47 -3.64 4.88 -1.23
C LEU A 47 -2.50 5.15 -2.22
N GLU A 48 -1.73 4.12 -2.60
CA GLU A 48 -0.66 4.22 -3.59
C GLU A 48 -1.21 4.53 -4.98
N ILE A 49 -2.29 3.87 -5.42
CA ILE A 49 -3.00 4.21 -6.66
C ILE A 49 -3.37 5.70 -6.67
N GLY A 50 -4.00 6.21 -5.60
CA GLY A 50 -4.35 7.63 -5.50
C GLY A 50 -3.12 8.56 -5.57
N ALA A 51 -2.03 8.17 -4.91
CA ALA A 51 -0.79 8.95 -4.90
C ALA A 51 -0.12 9.01 -6.28
N TYR A 52 -0.02 7.87 -6.98
CA TYR A 52 0.58 7.81 -8.32
C TYR A 52 -0.30 8.43 -9.41
N GLU A 53 -1.64 8.34 -9.29
CA GLU A 53 -2.57 9.08 -10.14
C GLU A 53 -2.31 10.60 -10.03
N GLN A 54 -2.14 11.11 -8.80
CA GLN A 54 -1.83 12.52 -8.59
C GLN A 54 -0.43 12.89 -9.10
N LEU A 55 0.57 12.05 -8.84
CA LEU A 55 1.95 12.27 -9.32
C LEU A 55 1.99 12.34 -10.85
N LYS A 56 1.34 11.40 -11.54
CA LYS A 56 1.26 11.37 -13.00
C LYS A 56 0.68 12.69 -13.55
N ARG A 57 -0.46 13.15 -13.02
CA ARG A 57 -1.09 14.41 -13.46
C ARG A 57 -0.21 15.63 -13.22
N VAL A 58 0.49 15.68 -12.09
CA VAL A 58 1.44 16.77 -11.80
C VAL A 58 2.61 16.73 -12.79
N ALA A 59 3.19 15.55 -13.03
CA ALA A 59 4.30 15.38 -13.96
C ALA A 59 3.92 15.74 -15.40
N GLU A 60 2.75 15.31 -15.88
CA GLU A 60 2.22 15.68 -17.19
C GLU A 60 2.07 17.19 -17.35
N ARG A 61 1.49 17.87 -16.34
CA ARG A 61 1.34 19.34 -16.36
C ARG A 61 2.67 20.09 -16.29
N ALA A 62 3.69 19.49 -15.69
CA ALA A 62 5.04 20.03 -15.61
C ALA A 62 5.90 19.70 -16.84
N GLY A 63 5.40 18.90 -17.79
CA GLY A 63 6.18 18.42 -18.94
C GLY A 63 7.22 17.35 -18.60
N ASP A 64 7.20 16.79 -17.39
CA ASP A 64 8.07 15.68 -17.00
C ASP A 64 7.49 14.33 -17.47
N HIS A 65 7.71 14.05 -18.75
CA HIS A 65 7.25 12.80 -19.37
C HIS A 65 7.97 11.55 -18.85
N VAL A 66 9.14 11.68 -18.24
CA VAL A 66 9.86 10.52 -17.66
C VAL A 66 9.15 10.09 -16.39
N THR A 67 8.86 11.03 -15.48
CA THR A 67 8.12 10.73 -14.24
C THR A 67 6.69 10.30 -14.54
N ALA A 68 6.00 10.92 -15.52
CA ALA A 68 4.64 10.52 -15.89
C ALA A 68 4.57 9.06 -16.38
N ARG A 69 5.53 8.62 -17.22
CA ARG A 69 5.59 7.23 -17.68
C ARG A 69 5.91 6.25 -16.54
N MET A 70 6.83 6.61 -15.66
CA MET A 70 7.13 5.77 -14.50
C MET A 70 5.90 5.61 -13.59
N ALA A 71 5.20 6.71 -13.28
CA ALA A 71 3.98 6.67 -12.49
C ALA A 71 2.89 5.81 -13.14
N GLU A 72 2.74 5.85 -14.48
CA GLU A 72 1.81 4.98 -15.21
C GLU A 72 2.15 3.49 -15.07
N GLN A 73 3.43 3.13 -15.13
CA GLN A 73 3.85 1.75 -14.96
C GLN A 73 3.52 1.24 -13.56
N VAL A 74 3.89 2.01 -12.53
CA VAL A 74 3.59 1.66 -11.13
C VAL A 74 2.09 1.56 -10.89
N LEU A 75 1.28 2.45 -11.46
CA LEU A 75 -0.19 2.35 -11.38
C LEU A 75 -0.75 1.02 -11.89
N GLY A 76 -0.14 0.43 -12.93
CA GLY A 76 -0.51 -0.89 -13.41
C GLY A 76 -0.21 -1.98 -12.39
N GLU A 77 0.94 -1.90 -11.74
CA GLU A 77 1.40 -2.84 -10.71
C GLU A 77 0.50 -2.77 -9.46
N GLU A 78 0.24 -1.57 -8.92
CA GLU A 78 -0.59 -1.43 -7.70
C GLU A 78 -2.05 -1.83 -7.94
N ARG A 79 -2.59 -1.59 -9.14
CA ARG A 79 -3.94 -2.09 -9.50
C ARG A 79 -3.99 -3.61 -9.53
N ALA A 80 -2.95 -4.26 -10.07
CA ALA A 80 -2.86 -5.70 -10.09
C ALA A 80 -2.70 -6.27 -8.67
N ALA A 81 -1.89 -5.63 -7.83
CA ALA A 81 -1.72 -5.98 -6.42
C ALA A 81 -3.05 -5.85 -5.65
N ALA A 82 -3.75 -4.72 -5.78
CA ALA A 82 -5.06 -4.49 -5.19
C ALA A 82 -6.08 -5.56 -5.63
N GLN A 83 -6.11 -5.93 -6.91
CA GLN A 83 -7.01 -6.97 -7.42
C GLN A 83 -6.67 -8.35 -6.82
N LYS A 84 -5.38 -8.69 -6.71
CA LYS A 84 -4.93 -9.94 -6.10
C LYS A 84 -5.32 -10.02 -4.63
N LEU A 85 -5.16 -8.93 -3.88
CA LEU A 85 -5.56 -8.85 -2.48
C LEU A 85 -7.07 -8.94 -2.32
N ALA A 86 -7.85 -8.27 -3.18
CA ALA A 86 -9.30 -8.39 -3.20
C ALA A 86 -9.76 -9.84 -3.38
N GLY A 87 -9.14 -10.58 -4.30
CA GLY A 87 -9.41 -12.01 -4.51
C GLY A 87 -8.98 -12.91 -3.35
N SER A 88 -8.22 -12.40 -2.39
CA SER A 88 -7.75 -13.14 -1.20
C SER A 88 -8.55 -12.81 0.07
N LEU A 89 -9.49 -11.86 0.03
CA LEU A 89 -10.20 -11.37 1.22
C LEU A 89 -11.04 -12.46 1.90
N ASP A 90 -11.77 -13.28 1.13
CA ASP A 90 -12.58 -14.36 1.69
C ASP A 90 -11.70 -15.42 2.36
N ALA A 91 -10.64 -15.87 1.68
CA ALA A 91 -9.70 -16.84 2.24
C ALA A 91 -8.99 -16.30 3.50
N ALA A 92 -8.68 -15.01 3.54
CA ALA A 92 -8.10 -14.36 4.72
C ALA A 92 -9.11 -14.27 5.88
N THR A 93 -10.39 -14.01 5.57
CA THR A 93 -11.50 -14.04 6.54
C THR A 93 -11.64 -15.43 7.15
N ASP A 94 -11.70 -16.47 6.33
CA ASP A 94 -11.80 -17.86 6.79
C ASP A 94 -10.60 -18.29 7.63
N ALA A 95 -9.39 -17.85 7.26
CA ALA A 95 -8.20 -18.09 8.07
C ALA A 95 -8.31 -17.43 9.45
N SER A 96 -8.80 -16.18 9.51
CA SER A 96 -9.01 -15.48 10.78
C SER A 96 -10.12 -16.11 11.63
N LEU A 97 -11.23 -16.56 11.05
CA LEU A 97 -12.29 -17.26 11.80
C LEU A 97 -11.77 -18.57 12.41
N ARG A 98 -11.00 -19.35 11.64
CA ARG A 98 -10.33 -20.57 12.14
C ARG A 98 -9.34 -20.27 13.25
N GLN A 99 -8.56 -19.19 13.14
CA GLN A 99 -7.64 -18.75 14.21
C GLN A 99 -8.36 -18.38 15.52
N GLN A 100 -9.61 -17.94 15.44
CA GLN A 100 -10.46 -17.63 16.59
C GLN A 100 -11.27 -18.85 17.10
N GLY A 101 -11.13 -20.02 16.47
CA GLY A 101 -11.90 -21.22 16.84
C GLY A 101 -13.38 -21.14 16.45
N ILE A 102 -13.76 -20.24 15.54
CA ILE A 102 -15.13 -20.11 15.03
C ILE A 102 -15.27 -21.09 13.86
N ALA A 103 -16.23 -22.00 13.94
CA ALA A 103 -16.51 -22.95 12.86
C ALA A 103 -17.08 -22.21 11.64
N THR A 104 -16.41 -22.37 10.50
CA THR A 104 -16.81 -21.93 9.14
C THR A 104 -17.29 -23.11 8.32
#